data_AF-A0AA91EMT4-F1
#
_entry.id   AF-A0AA91EMT4-F1
#
_cell.length_a   1.000
_cell.length_b   1.000
_cell.length_c   1.000
_cell.angle_alpha   90.00
_cell.angle_beta   90.00
_cell.angle_gamma   90.00
#
_symmetry.space_group_name_H-M   'P 1'
#
loop_
_entity.id
_entity.type
_entity.pdbx_description
1 polymer ?
#
loop_
_entity_poly.entity_id
_entity_poly.type
_entity_poly.pdbx_seq_one_letter_code
_entity_poly.pdbx_strand_id
1 'polypeptide(L)' 'MNGSGVSLTTTSSRHIPAQNFQPPELDMLYRVPDQPSLDGNTVDMDRERTQFADNSLRYQTDLTVISGQIKSMMSVLQQG' A
#
# COMPACT_ATOMS: atom_id res chain seq x y z
N MET A 1 16.43 -10.38 20.94
CA MET A 1 16.12 -10.11 22.36
C MET A 1 14.67 -10.53 22.58
N ASN A 2 14.41 -11.55 23.40
CA ASN A 2 13.05 -12.03 23.68
C ASN A 2 12.30 -10.93 24.46
N GLY A 3 11.36 -10.25 23.80
CA GLY A 3 10.47 -9.29 24.45
C GLY A 3 9.48 -10.03 25.35
N SER A 4 9.85 -10.25 26.60
CA SER A 4 8.91 -10.68 27.63
C SER A 4 7.84 -9.60 27.77
N GLY A 5 6.66 -9.84 27.18
CA GLY A 5 5.58 -8.87 27.08
C GLY A 5 5.19 -8.30 28.44
N VAL A 6 5.08 -6.98 28.51
CA VAL A 6 4.61 -6.26 29.70
C VAL A 6 3.11 -6.55 29.86
N SER A 7 2.74 -7.25 30.92
CA SER A 7 1.34 -7.47 31.26
C SER A 7 0.74 -6.16 31.78
N LEU A 8 -0.23 -5.60 31.06
CA LEU A 8 -0.94 -4.39 31.48
C LEU A 8 -2.13 -4.76 32.36
N THR A 9 -2.22 -4.16 33.54
CA THR A 9 -3.38 -4.29 34.42
C THR A 9 -4.53 -3.43 33.88
N THR A 10 -5.68 -4.04 33.59
CA THR A 10 -6.88 -3.31 33.17
C THR A 10 -7.60 -2.74 34.39
N THR A 11 -8.10 -1.50 34.30
CA THR A 11 -8.82 -0.83 35.39
C THR A 11 -10.33 -1.08 35.36
N SER A 12 -10.83 -1.72 34.30
CA SER A 12 -12.25 -2.00 34.08
C SER A 12 -12.40 -3.28 33.25
N SER A 13 -13.46 -4.02 33.50
CA SER A 13 -13.80 -5.26 32.76
C SER A 13 -14.18 -5.02 31.29
N ARG A 14 -14.45 -3.77 30.90
CA ARG A 14 -14.72 -3.37 29.50
C ARG A 14 -13.45 -3.00 28.73
N HIS A 15 -12.31 -2.89 29.39
CA HIS A 15 -11.07 -2.58 28.70
C HIS A 15 -10.60 -3.80 27.92
N ILE A 16 -10.22 -3.58 26.67
CA ILE A 16 -9.65 -4.60 25.80
C ILE A 16 -8.29 -4.98 26.39
N PRO A 17 -8.08 -6.24 26.80
CA PRO A 17 -6.77 -6.67 27.29
C PRO A 17 -5.75 -6.58 26.16
N ALA A 18 -4.55 -6.11 26.47
CA ALA A 18 -3.45 -6.18 25.50
C ALA A 18 -3.05 -7.66 25.34
N GLN A 19 -3.43 -8.29 24.23
CA GLN A 19 -2.80 -9.53 23.79
C GLN A 19 -1.43 -9.21 23.19
N ASN A 20 -0.42 -10.02 23.51
CA ASN A 20 0.84 -10.01 22.78
C ASN A 20 0.57 -10.43 21.33
N PHE A 21 0.30 -9.45 20.48
CA PHE A 21 0.29 -9.64 19.05
C PHE A 21 1.75 -9.70 18.64
N GLN A 22 2.26 -10.91 18.44
CA GLN A 22 3.53 -11.09 17.75
C GLN A 22 3.20 -10.88 16.27
N PRO A 23 3.57 -9.75 15.65
CA PRO A 23 3.37 -9.61 14.22
C PRO A 23 4.07 -10.81 13.55
N PRO A 24 3.47 -11.42 12.50
CA PRO A 24 4.21 -12.37 11.68
C PRO A 24 5.54 -11.73 11.30
N GLU A 25 6.62 -12.51 11.18
CA GLU A 25 7.89 -11.97 10.68
C GLU A 25 7.62 -11.38 9.30
N LEU A 26 7.37 -10.08 9.27
CA LEU A 26 7.24 -9.31 8.06
C LEU A 26 8.65 -9.27 7.54
N ASP A 27 8.90 -9.98 6.44
CA ASP A 27 10.11 -9.79 5.66
C ASP A 27 10.05 -8.33 5.18
N MET A 28 10.66 -7.46 5.98
CA MET A 28 10.60 -6.01 5.80
C MET A 28 11.33 -5.72 4.50
N LEU A 29 10.57 -5.57 3.42
CA LEU A 29 11.05 -5.13 2.11
C LEU A 29 11.43 -3.65 2.23
N TYR A 30 12.59 -3.37 2.82
CA TYR A 30 13.19 -2.04 2.77
C TYR A 30 13.81 -1.83 1.39
N ARG A 31 13.62 -0.64 0.81
CA ARG A 31 14.40 -0.23 -0.36
C ARG A 31 15.77 0.20 0.12
N VAL A 32 16.81 -0.36 -0.48
CA VAL A 32 18.17 0.16 -0.34
C VAL A 32 18.25 1.43 -1.19
N PRO A 33 18.47 2.62 -0.62
CA PRO A 33 18.63 3.83 -1.40
C PRO A 33 19.94 3.78 -2.20
N ASP A 34 19.87 3.97 -3.52
CA ASP A 34 21.05 3.98 -4.41
C ASP A 34 22.00 5.15 -4.13
N GLN A 35 21.50 6.24 -3.55
CA GLN A 35 22.31 7.36 -3.06
C GLN A 35 21.86 7.84 -1.69
N PRO A 36 22.74 7.86 -0.67
CA PRO A 36 22.46 8.57 0.56
C PRO A 36 22.49 10.07 0.25
N SER A 37 21.34 10.74 0.28
CA SER A 37 21.35 12.20 0.30
C SER A 37 22.03 12.67 1.58
N LEU A 38 22.70 13.83 1.52
CA LEU A 38 23.44 14.42 2.65
C LEU A 38 22.55 14.69 3.88
N ASP A 39 21.23 14.72 3.67
CA ASP A 39 20.16 14.99 4.67
C ASP A 39 19.34 13.74 5.05
N GLY A 40 19.67 12.55 4.52
CA GLY A 40 18.97 11.31 4.88
C GLY A 40 17.60 11.08 4.20
N ASN A 41 17.23 11.92 3.23
CA ASN A 41 16.09 11.67 2.35
C ASN A 41 16.45 10.65 1.26
N THR A 42 15.61 9.65 1.03
CA THR A 42 15.81 8.57 0.03
C THR A 42 15.09 8.82 -1.29
N VAL A 43 14.65 10.07 -1.53
CA VAL A 43 13.83 10.44 -2.69
C VAL A 43 14.74 10.72 -3.88
N ASP A 44 14.67 9.86 -4.89
CA ASP A 44 15.31 10.06 -6.19
C ASP A 44 14.30 10.70 -7.15
N MET A 45 14.53 11.98 -7.49
CA MET A 45 13.61 12.75 -8.32
C MET A 45 13.43 12.18 -9.73
N ASP A 46 14.46 11.59 -10.34
CA ASP A 46 14.35 11.03 -11.68
C ASP A 46 13.52 9.74 -11.64
N ARG A 47 13.79 8.89 -10.64
CA ARG A 47 13.01 7.67 -10.40
C ARG A 47 11.55 7.97 -10.06
N GLU A 48 11.28 8.96 -9.21
CA GLU A 48 9.93 9.37 -8.86
C GLU A 48 9.17 9.94 -10.06
N ARG A 49 9.84 10.75 -10.90
CA ARG A 49 9.25 11.28 -12.15
C ARG A 49 8.89 10.17 -13.13
N THR A 50 9.76 9.19 -13.34
CA THR A 50 9.48 8.05 -14.23
C THR A 50 8.31 7.21 -13.72
N GLN A 51 8.29 6.90 -12.42
CA GLN A 51 7.18 6.14 -11.82
C GLN A 51 5.85 6.91 -11.91
N PHE A 52 5.86 8.23 -11.69
CA PHE A 52 4.67 9.05 -11.83
C PHE A 52 4.13 9.04 -13.27
N ALA A 53 5.00 9.17 -14.27
CA ALA A 53 4.62 9.13 -15.68
C ALA A 53 4.03 7.77 -16.07
N ASP A 54 4.67 6.65 -15.67
CA ASP A 54 4.18 5.30 -15.94
C ASP A 54 2.82 5.05 -15.27
N ASN A 55 2.67 5.42 -14.00
CA ASN A 55 1.40 5.28 -13.27
C ASN A 55 0.28 6.10 -13.91
N SER A 56 0.59 7.32 -14.38
CA SER A 56 -0.38 8.18 -15.06
C SER A 56 -0.87 7.56 -16.38
N LEU A 57 0.06 7.00 -17.17
CA LEU A 57 -0.27 6.32 -18.42
C LEU A 57 -1.10 5.05 -18.20
N ARG A 58 -0.72 4.23 -17.21
CA ARG A 58 -1.48 3.02 -16.84
C ARG A 58 -2.89 3.37 -16.40
N TYR A 59 -3.03 4.36 -15.54
CA TYR A 59 -4.35 4.83 -15.08
C TYR A 59 -5.25 5.28 -16.24
N GLN A 60 -4.70 6.05 -17.19
CA GLN A 60 -5.45 6.46 -18.38
C GLN A 60 -5.86 5.24 -19.25
N THR A 61 -4.98 4.25 -19.36
CA THR A 61 -5.26 3.01 -20.10
C THR A 61 -6.38 2.22 -19.42
N ASP A 62 -6.33 2.06 -18.10
CA ASP A 62 -7.33 1.36 -17.31
C ASP A 62 -8.71 2.00 -17.46
N LEU A 63 -8.80 3.33 -17.37
CA LEU A 63 -10.04 4.06 -17.59
C LEU A 63 -10.60 3.86 -19.00
N THR A 64 -9.73 3.79 -20.00
CA THR A 64 -10.14 3.56 -21.39
C THR A 64 -10.70 2.15 -21.56
N VAL A 65 -10.05 1.14 -20.98
CA VAL A 65 -10.50 -0.26 -21.02
C VAL A 65 -11.83 -0.41 -20.30
N ILE A 66 -11.95 0.10 -19.09
CA ILE A 66 -13.20 0.05 -18.30
C ILE A 66 -14.34 0.74 -19.06
N SER A 67 -14.08 1.91 -19.65
CA SER A 67 -15.08 2.62 -20.45
C SER A 67 -15.54 1.80 -21.66
N GLY A 68 -14.62 1.09 -22.32
CA GLY A 68 -14.94 0.18 -23.42
C GLY A 68 -15.80 -1.01 -22.98
N GLN A 69 -15.45 -1.63 -21.85
CA GLN A 69 -16.22 -2.74 -21.26
C GLN A 69 -17.64 -2.31 -20.91
N ILE A 70 -17.82 -1.16 -20.26
CA ILE A 70 -19.15 -0.61 -19.92
C ILE A 70 -19.97 -0.37 -21.18
N LYS A 71 -19.39 0.24 -22.22
CA LYS A 71 -20.08 0.44 -23.51
C LYS A 71 -20.51 -0.88 -24.15
N SER A 72 -19.63 -1.89 -24.12
CA SER A 72 -19.96 -3.22 -24.63
C SER A 72 -21.12 -3.85 -23.86
N MET A 73 -21.13 -3.76 -22.53
CA MET A 73 -22.23 -4.27 -21.70
C MET A 73 -23.55 -3.55 -22.01
N MET A 74 -23.53 -2.22 -22.14
CA MET A 74 -24.74 -1.45 -22.51
C MET A 74 -25.27 -1.83 -23.89
N SER A 75 -24.38 -2.04 -24.88
CA SER A 75 -24.77 -2.48 -26.22
C SER A 75 -25.46 -3.84 -26.21
N VAL A 76 -24.97 -4.79 -25.40
CA VAL A 76 -25.60 -6.11 -25.24
C VAL A 76 -26.98 -5.98 -24.60
N LEU A 77 -27.13 -5.14 -23.58
CA LEU A 77 -28.42 -4.92 -22.91
C LEU A 77 -29.45 -4.20 -23.77
N GLN A 78 -29.03 -3.35 -24.72
CA GLN A 78 -29.93 -2.62 -25.62
C GLN A 78 -30.38 -3.43 -26.84
N GLN A 79 -29.64 -4.48 -27.20
CA GLN A 79 -29.95 -5.34 -28.35
C GLN A 79 -30.78 -6.59 -27.97
N GLY A 80 -31.12 -6.76 -26.69
CA GLY A 80 -32.07 -7.77 -26.19
C GLY A 80 -33.39 -7.14 -25.78
#